data_AF-A0A1I5TAB6-F1
#
_entry.id   AF-A0A1I5TAB6-F1
#
_cell.length_a   1.000
_cell.length_b   1.000
_cell.length_c   1.000
_cell.angle_alpha   90.00
_cell.angle_beta   90.00
_cell.angle_gamma   90.00
#
_symmetry.space_group_name_H-M   'P 1'
#
loop_
_entity.id
_entity.type
_entity.pdbx_description
1 polymer ?
#
loop_
_entity_poly.entity_id
_entity_poly.type
_entity_poly.pdbx_seq_one_letter_code
_entity_poly.pdbx_strand_id
1 'polypeptide(L)'
;MDTRLTPREREQLYSLIREKLEPGGAELDDTTMVGELPGVDSVKLLSLVGAVELGFRVNLGFEAIPQVRTVHDIEQLICDSRERYAARAS
;
A
#
# COMPACT_ATOMS: atom_id res chain seq x y z
N MET A 1 -16.75 5.40 -9.00
CA MET A 1 -15.90 5.13 -7.82
C MET A 1 -14.47 5.21 -8.31
N ASP A 2 -13.60 5.90 -7.58
CA ASP A 2 -12.21 6.07 -7.99
C ASP A 2 -11.44 4.78 -7.71
N THR A 3 -11.12 4.05 -8.77
CA THR A 3 -10.34 2.81 -8.72
C THR A 3 -8.83 3.08 -8.71
N ARG A 4 -8.44 4.35 -8.59
CA ARG A 4 -7.06 4.81 -8.65
C ARG A 4 -6.80 5.90 -7.63
N LEU A 5 -5.58 5.94 -7.12
CA LEU A 5 -5.09 7.05 -6.33
C LEU A 5 -4.85 8.27 -7.20
N THR A 6 -5.03 9.45 -6.61
CA THR A 6 -4.58 10.70 -7.23
C THR A 6 -3.05 10.71 -7.35
N PRO A 7 -2.45 11.51 -8.26
CA PRO A 7 -0.98 11.58 -8.39
C PRO A 7 -0.25 11.87 -7.07
N ARG A 8 -0.80 12.78 -6.25
CA ARG A 8 -0.27 13.12 -4.93
C ARG A 8 -0.32 11.95 -3.96
N GLU A 9 -1.42 11.19 -3.97
CA GLU A 9 -1.58 10.00 -3.15
C GLU A 9 -0.63 8.88 -3.61
N ARG A 10 -0.39 8.74 -4.91
CA ARG A 10 0.59 7.79 -5.45
C ARG A 10 2.02 8.17 -5.02
N GLU A 11 2.37 9.45 -5.07
CA GLU A 11 3.65 9.92 -4.53
C GLU A 11 3.79 9.64 -3.03
N GLN A 12 2.72 9.83 -2.26
CA GLN A 12 2.69 9.47 -0.83
C GLN A 12 2.89 7.96 -0.64
N LEU A 13 2.23 7.11 -1.41
CA LEU A 13 2.41 5.65 -1.36
C LEU A 13 3.87 5.28 -1.62
N TYR A 14 4.48 5.83 -2.68
CA TYR A 14 5.89 5.60 -2.97
C TYR A 14 6.82 6.10 -1.86
N SER A 15 6.50 7.22 -1.22
CA SER A 15 7.25 7.71 -0.07
C SER A 15 7.22 6.72 1.09
N LEU A 16 6.05 6.17 1.42
CA LEU A 16 5.90 5.18 2.49
C LEU A 16 6.63 3.87 2.17
N ILE A 17 6.57 3.40 0.92
CA ILE A 17 7.29 2.19 0.49
C ILE A 17 8.80 2.40 0.66
N ARG A 18 9.34 3.54 0.23
CA ARG A 18 10.76 3.86 0.39
C ARG A 18 11.17 3.95 1.85
N GLU A 19 10.35 4.60 2.69
CA GLU A 19 10.62 4.76 4.12
C GLU A 19 10.60 3.42 4.87
N LYS A 20 9.63 2.54 4.58
CA LYS A 20 9.42 1.31 5.36
C LYS A 20 10.20 0.12 4.85
N LEU A 21 10.46 0.06 3.55
CA LEU A 21 11.12 -1.10 2.95
C LEU A 21 12.59 -0.86 2.64
N GLU A 22 12.99 0.40 2.45
CA GLU A 22 14.36 0.79 2.11
C GLU A 22 14.89 0.03 0.88
N PRO A 23 14.27 0.14 -0.30
CA PRO A 23 14.58 -0.69 -1.48
C PRO A 23 15.93 -0.38 -2.15
N GLY A 24 16.89 0.24 -1.44
CA GLY A 24 18.25 0.47 -1.92
C GLY A 24 18.35 1.41 -3.13
N GLY A 25 17.36 2.28 -3.34
CA GLY A 25 17.33 3.21 -4.49
C GLY A 25 16.72 2.63 -5.77
N ALA A 26 16.11 1.44 -5.72
CA ALA A 26 15.33 0.93 -6.83
C ALA A 26 14.20 1.91 -7.20
N GLU A 27 14.05 2.16 -8.50
CA GLU A 27 12.90 2.90 -9.03
C GLU A 27 11.65 2.04 -8.83
N LEU A 28 10.59 2.66 -8.31
CA LEU A 28 9.34 1.97 -8.01
C LEU A 28 8.32 2.31 -9.10
N ASP A 29 7.65 1.27 -9.59
CA ASP A 29 6.48 1.39 -10.44
C ASP A 29 5.32 0.51 -9.91
N ASP A 30 4.17 0.60 -10.56
CA ASP A 30 2.96 -0.11 -10.16
C ASP A 30 3.16 -1.65 -10.11
N THR A 31 4.04 -2.19 -10.95
CA THR A 31 4.31 -3.63 -11.09
C THR A 31 5.39 -4.14 -10.15
N THR A 32 6.06 -3.24 -9.43
CA THR A 32 7.18 -3.59 -8.56
C THR A 32 6.72 -4.55 -7.47
N MET A 33 7.37 -5.72 -7.41
CA MET A 33 7.08 -6.80 -6.46
C MET A 33 7.61 -6.46 -5.06
N VAL A 34 6.80 -5.75 -4.29
CA VAL A 34 7.11 -5.19 -2.97
C VAL A 34 7.61 -6.28 -1.99
N GLY A 35 7.00 -7.46 -2.00
CA GLY A 35 7.38 -8.58 -1.15
C GLY A 35 8.66 -9.31 -1.56
N GLU A 36 9.16 -9.06 -2.78
CA GLU A 36 10.37 -9.70 -3.32
C GLU A 36 11.57 -8.75 -3.33
N LEU A 37 11.38 -7.51 -2.87
CA LEU A 37 12.46 -6.54 -2.77
C LEU A 37 13.56 -7.05 -1.81
N PRO A 38 14.85 -6.84 -2.14
CA PRO A 38 15.95 -7.27 -1.30
C PRO A 38 15.83 -6.73 0.14
N GLY A 39 15.92 -7.62 1.12
CA GLY A 39 15.87 -7.23 2.54
C GLY A 39 14.48 -6.87 3.06
N VAL A 40 13.41 -7.16 2.30
CA VAL A 40 12.02 -7.10 2.77
C VAL A 40 11.65 -8.43 3.43
N ASP A 41 11.12 -8.34 4.65
CA ASP A 41 10.59 -9.47 5.39
C ASP A 41 9.14 -9.18 5.83
N SER A 42 8.51 -10.16 6.50
CA SER A 42 7.14 -10.01 6.98
C SER A 42 6.94 -8.88 7.98
N VAL A 43 7.98 -8.48 8.73
CA VAL A 43 7.90 -7.40 9.72
C VAL A 43 7.91 -6.04 9.00
N LYS A 44 8.75 -5.89 7.98
CA LYS A 44 8.76 -4.69 7.12
C LYS A 44 7.45 -4.56 6.34
N LEU A 45 6.91 -5.65 5.80
CA LEU A 45 5.59 -5.63 5.15
C LEU A 45 4.48 -5.24 6.12
N LEU A 46 4.48 -5.78 7.35
CA LEU A 46 3.55 -5.37 8.39
C LEU A 46 3.68 -3.88 8.71
N SER A 47 4.92 -3.37 8.82
CA SER A 47 5.18 -1.95 9.07
C SER A 47 4.65 -1.06 7.94
N LEU A 48 4.82 -1.48 6.69
CA LEU A 48 4.28 -0.78 5.52
C LEU A 48 2.75 -0.76 5.55
N VAL A 49 2.10 -1.90 5.78
CA VAL A 49 0.62 -1.97 5.86
C VAL A 49 0.08 -1.01 6.92
N GLY A 50 0.67 -1.03 8.13
CA GLY A 50 0.26 -0.10 9.19
C GLY A 50 0.50 1.38 8.85
N ALA A 51 1.59 1.69 8.14
CA ALA A 51 1.86 3.05 7.68
C ALA A 51 0.85 3.52 6.61
N VAL A 52 0.45 2.61 5.71
CA VAL A 52 -0.57 2.87 4.69
C VAL A 52 -1.94 3.10 5.34
N GLU A 53 -2.35 2.28 6.29
CA GLU A 53 -3.61 2.47 7.03
C GLU A 53 -3.71 3.87 7.64
N LEU A 54 -2.67 4.30 8.35
CA LEU A 54 -2.60 5.61 8.97
C LEU A 54 -2.53 6.75 7.92
N GLY A 55 -1.69 6.59 6.90
CA GLY A 55 -1.45 7.61 5.89
C GLY A 55 -2.66 7.88 4.98
N PHE A 56 -3.46 6.85 4.71
CA PHE A 56 -4.61 6.92 3.81
C PHE A 56 -5.96 6.90 4.54
N ARG A 57 -5.95 6.74 5.87
CA ARG A 57 -7.14 6.62 6.73
C ARG A 57 -8.06 5.48 6.29
N VAL A 58 -7.47 4.32 6.06
CA VAL A 58 -8.14 3.09 5.65
C VAL A 58 -7.95 1.99 6.69
N ASN A 59 -8.78 0.95 6.64
CA ASN A 59 -8.67 -0.22 7.50
C ASN A 59 -8.48 -1.45 6.61
N LEU A 60 -7.24 -1.93 6.56
CA LEU A 60 -6.78 -3.03 5.72
C LEU A 60 -6.64 -4.33 6.50
N GLY A 61 -6.29 -4.25 7.78
CA GLY A 61 -6.11 -5.40 8.66
C GLY A 61 -4.90 -6.28 8.31
N PHE A 62 -4.71 -7.34 9.10
CA PHE A 62 -3.60 -8.29 8.89
C PHE A 62 -3.79 -9.16 7.65
N GLU A 63 -5.03 -9.35 7.21
CA GLU A 63 -5.37 -10.08 6.00
C GLU A 63 -4.81 -9.43 4.72
N ALA A 64 -4.45 -8.14 4.77
CA ALA A 64 -3.84 -7.44 3.66
C ALA A 64 -2.39 -7.85 3.41
N ILE A 65 -1.66 -8.33 4.43
CA ILE A 65 -0.23 -8.69 4.31
C ILE A 65 0.04 -9.69 3.17
N PRO A 66 -0.67 -10.83 3.05
CA PRO A 66 -0.48 -11.75 1.92
C PRO A 66 -0.98 -11.22 0.56
N GLN A 67 -1.75 -10.12 0.55
CA GLN A 67 -2.30 -9.48 -0.65
C GLN A 67 -1.36 -8.39 -1.21
N VAL A 68 -0.49 -7.82 -0.38
CA VAL A 68 0.53 -6.84 -0.79
C VAL A 68 1.66 -7.53 -1.53
N ARG A 69 1.48 -7.78 -2.84
CA ARG A 69 2.53 -8.34 -3.70
C ARG A 69 3.21 -7.27 -4.53
N THR A 70 2.41 -6.37 -5.11
CA THR A 70 2.85 -5.25 -5.93
C THR A 70 2.45 -3.91 -5.34
N VAL A 71 3.03 -2.83 -5.84
CA VAL A 71 2.57 -1.47 -5.50
C VAL A 71 1.10 -1.30 -5.89
N HIS A 72 0.71 -1.81 -7.05
CA HIS A 72 -0.67 -1.75 -7.52
C HIS A 72 -1.65 -2.43 -6.56
N ASP A 73 -1.27 -3.57 -5.97
CA ASP A 73 -2.12 -4.25 -4.98
C ASP A 73 -2.40 -3.37 -3.75
N ILE A 74 -1.40 -2.60 -3.30
CA ILE A 74 -1.57 -1.65 -2.20
C ILE A 74 -2.55 -0.54 -2.59
N GLU A 75 -2.41 0.00 -3.81
CA GLU A 75 -3.33 1.01 -4.36
C GLU A 75 -4.77 0.48 -4.41
N GLN A 76 -4.99 -0.75 -4.91
CA GLN A 76 -6.30 -1.38 -4.94
C GLN A 76 -6.88 -1.58 -3.53
N LEU A 77 -6.08 -2.07 -2.58
CA LEU A 77 -6.52 -2.27 -1.20
C LEU A 77 -7.01 -0.97 -0.55
N ILE A 78 -6.35 0.16 -0.83
CA ILE A 78 -6.76 1.49 -0.35
C ILE A 78 -8.12 1.87 -0.97
N CYS A 79 -8.26 1.75 -2.29
CA CYS A 79 -9.51 2.06 -3.00
C CYS A 79 -10.67 1.18 -2.50
N ASP A 80 -10.46 -0.13 -2.40
CA ASP A 80 -11.46 -1.10 -1.93
C ASP A 80 -11.87 -0.84 -0.48
N SER A 81 -10.94 -0.42 0.38
CA SER A 81 -11.28 -0.07 1.76
C SER A 81 -12.17 1.18 1.82
N ARG A 82 -11.90 2.20 0.99
CA ARG A 82 -12.70 3.42 0.93
C ARG A 82 -14.10 3.16 0.38
N GLU A 83 -14.18 2.33 -0.65
CA GLU A 83 -15.42 1.82 -1.23
C GLU A 83 -16.28 1.12 -0.17
N ARG A 84 -15.71 0.15 0.53
CA ARG A 84 -16.40 -0.57 1.61
C ARG A 84 -16.90 0.36 2.72
N TYR A 85 -16.13 1.40 3.05
CA TYR A 85 -16.55 2.39 4.04
C TYR A 85 -17.70 3.28 3.53
N ALA A 86 -17.62 3.77 2.29
CA ALA A 86 -18.66 4.58 1.68
C ALA A 86 -20.00 3.82 1.56
N ALA A 87 -19.95 2.56 1.14
CA ALA A 87 -21.14 1.70 1.03
C ALA A 87 -21.81 1.36 2.38
N ARG A 88 -21.06 1.41 3.49
CA ARG A 88 -21.61 1.20 4.84
C ARG A 88 -22.25 2.46 5.42
N ALA A 89 -21.87 3.64 4.91
CA ALA A 89 -22.36 4.93 5.39
C ALA A 89 -23.59 5.43 4.62
N SER A 90 -23.96 4.78 3.51
CA SER A 90 -25.17 5.01 2.70
C SER A 90 -26.32 4.15 3.15
#